data_AF-A0A3M1NBL6-F1
#
_entry.id   AF-A0A3M1NBL6-F1
#
_cell.length_a   1.000
_cell.length_b   1.000
_cell.length_c   1.000
_cell.angle_alpha   90.00
_cell.angle_beta   90.00
_cell.angle_gamma   90.00
#
_symmetry.space_group_name_H-M   'P 1'
#
loop_
_entity.id
_entity.type
_entity.pdbx_description
1 polymer ?
#
loop_
_entity_poly.entity_id
_entity_poly.type
_entity_poly.pdbx_seq_one_letter_code
_entity_poly.pdbx_strand_id
1 'polypeptide(L)'
;MLGFAKGYGLLLLSFLWAQEMYILNETVYIANQETLAVVGAPPGSLQVDGTGIIENDGGLVWLTGDWINSSSGDGFVTPRSGWLWLVGGYQRLFGPTPTFYNSLALFNNGGDLKEMIGADGRIQNFLVLNDCELRTNGQIMLVENPDPAAITR
;
A
#
# COMPACT_ATOMS: atom_id res chain seq x y z
N MET A 1 -6.30 -61.83 -7.45
CA MET A 1 -5.93 -60.72 -8.35
C MET A 1 -6.60 -59.47 -7.84
N LEU A 2 -5.76 -58.47 -7.54
CA LEU A 2 -5.98 -57.03 -7.29
C LEU A 2 -7.38 -56.51 -6.91
N GLY A 3 -7.45 -55.99 -5.68
CA GLY A 3 -8.48 -55.04 -5.26
C GLY A 3 -8.23 -53.65 -5.85
N PHE A 4 -9.31 -52.97 -6.26
CA PHE A 4 -9.28 -51.56 -6.65
C PHE A 4 -9.74 -50.71 -5.46
N ALA A 5 -8.79 -50.01 -4.84
CA ALA A 5 -9.11 -48.88 -3.98
C ALA A 5 -9.49 -47.69 -4.87
N LYS A 6 -10.74 -47.20 -4.76
CA LYS A 6 -11.12 -45.90 -5.32
C LYS A 6 -10.46 -44.82 -4.48
N GLY A 7 -9.33 -44.29 -4.95
CA GLY A 7 -8.74 -43.08 -4.41
C GLY A 7 -9.64 -41.90 -4.74
N TYR A 8 -10.34 -41.36 -3.75
CA TYR A 8 -10.91 -40.02 -3.84
C TYR A 8 -9.73 -39.04 -3.74
N GLY A 9 -9.23 -38.60 -4.90
CA GLY A 9 -8.31 -37.48 -4.95
C GLY A 9 -9.01 -36.24 -4.43
N LEU A 10 -8.68 -35.82 -3.22
CA LEU A 10 -9.07 -34.52 -2.69
C LEU A 10 -8.33 -33.46 -3.50
N LEU A 11 -9.01 -32.88 -4.49
CA LEU A 11 -8.52 -31.72 -5.22
C LEU A 11 -8.58 -30.54 -4.25
N LEU A 12 -7.48 -30.26 -3.54
CA LEU A 12 -7.32 -28.98 -2.86
C LEU A 12 -7.21 -27.90 -3.94
N LEU A 13 -8.34 -27.28 -4.30
CA LEU A 13 -8.34 -25.91 -4.79
C LEU A 13 -7.88 -25.04 -3.62
N SER A 14 -6.56 -24.83 -3.47
CA SER A 14 -6.09 -23.72 -2.67
C SER A 14 -6.49 -22.45 -3.39
N PHE A 15 -7.64 -21.88 -3.02
CA PHE A 15 -7.96 -20.50 -3.29
C PHE A 15 -6.84 -19.67 -2.66
N LEU A 16 -5.92 -19.16 -3.49
CA LEU A 16 -5.04 -18.08 -3.12
C LEU A 16 -5.93 -16.85 -2.97
N TRP A 17 -6.52 -16.68 -1.79
CA TRP A 17 -7.02 -15.37 -1.38
C TRP A 17 -5.84 -14.41 -1.49
N ALA A 18 -6.07 -13.23 -2.07
CA ALA A 18 -5.08 -12.17 -2.04
C ALA A 18 -4.60 -12.01 -0.59
N GLN A 19 -3.29 -11.87 -0.39
CA GLN A 19 -2.78 -11.64 0.96
C GLN A 19 -3.15 -10.22 1.34
N GLU A 20 -4.18 -10.05 2.15
CA GLU A 20 -4.65 -8.73 2.57
C GLU A 20 -4.36 -8.55 4.05
N MET A 21 -3.64 -7.47 4.39
CA MET A 21 -3.64 -6.98 5.76
C MET A 21 -4.79 -6.00 5.91
N TYR A 22 -5.71 -6.30 6.82
CA TYR A 22 -6.91 -5.51 7.07
C TYR A 22 -6.87 -4.92 8.47
N ILE A 23 -6.84 -3.60 8.58
CA ILE A 23 -6.83 -2.84 9.83
C ILE A 23 -8.21 -2.22 10.00
N LEU A 24 -9.02 -2.77 10.90
CA LEU A 24 -10.38 -2.32 11.17
C LEU A 24 -10.52 -1.84 12.61
N ASN A 25 -10.84 -0.56 12.78
CA ASN A 25 -11.07 0.07 14.09
C ASN A 25 -9.91 -0.06 15.10
N GLU A 26 -8.70 -0.33 14.60
CA GLU A 26 -7.50 -0.56 15.41
C GLU A 26 -6.37 0.36 14.97
N THR A 27 -5.38 0.56 15.85
CA THR A 27 -4.16 1.32 15.54
C THR A 27 -2.98 0.39 15.37
N VAL A 28 -2.28 0.49 14.24
CA VAL A 28 -0.96 -0.12 14.03
C VAL A 28 0.10 0.96 14.17
N TYR A 29 0.95 0.82 15.18
CA TYR A 29 2.07 1.72 15.40
C TYR A 29 3.35 1.15 14.77
N ILE A 30 4.04 1.96 13.98
CA ILE A 30 5.33 1.62 13.36
C ILE A 30 6.35 2.61 13.89
N ALA A 31 7.30 2.12 14.70
CA ALA A 31 8.29 2.99 15.30
C ALA A 31 9.39 3.38 14.29
N ASN A 32 10.20 4.36 14.68
CA ASN A 32 11.34 4.81 13.90
C ASN A 32 12.25 3.64 13.48
N GLN A 33 12.60 3.58 12.20
CA GLN A 33 13.43 2.51 11.59
C GLN A 33 12.82 1.11 11.61
N GLU A 34 11.57 0.94 12.04
CA GLU A 34 10.85 -0.33 11.88
C GLU A 34 10.22 -0.44 10.50
N THR A 35 9.87 -1.65 10.10
CA THR A 35 9.20 -1.92 8.83
C THR A 35 7.95 -2.76 9.05
N LEU A 36 6.80 -2.25 8.59
CA LEU A 36 5.63 -3.06 8.30
C LEU A 36 5.69 -3.51 6.85
N ALA A 37 5.93 -4.80 6.61
CA ALA A 37 5.97 -5.37 5.28
C ALA A 37 4.68 -6.14 4.98
N VAL A 38 3.94 -5.71 3.96
CA VAL A 38 2.79 -6.43 3.41
C VAL A 38 3.18 -6.96 2.04
N VAL A 39 3.64 -8.20 2.05
CA VAL A 39 4.28 -8.90 0.92
C VAL A 39 3.56 -10.21 0.65
N GLY A 40 3.47 -10.63 -0.63
CA GLY A 40 2.83 -11.88 -1.00
C GLY A 40 2.99 -12.28 -2.46
N ALA A 41 2.60 -13.52 -2.78
CA ALA A 41 2.37 -13.99 -4.15
C ALA A 41 1.02 -14.76 -4.17
N PRO A 42 -0.09 -14.12 -4.57
CA PRO A 42 -0.22 -12.81 -5.21
C PRO A 42 0.19 -11.63 -4.30
N PRO A 43 0.52 -10.45 -4.88
CA PRO A 43 0.95 -9.28 -4.12
C PRO A 43 -0.03 -8.91 -3.01
N GLY A 44 0.51 -8.50 -1.86
CA GLY A 44 -0.29 -8.31 -0.66
C GLY A 44 -0.80 -6.88 -0.51
N SER A 45 -2.13 -6.68 -0.48
CA SER A 45 -2.74 -5.36 -0.30
C SER A 45 -2.88 -5.01 1.18
N LEU A 46 -2.89 -3.71 1.47
CA LEU A 46 -3.09 -3.16 2.82
C LEU A 46 -4.31 -2.27 2.82
N GLN A 47 -5.31 -2.64 3.60
CA GLN A 47 -6.54 -1.87 3.76
C GLN A 47 -6.70 -1.37 5.19
N VAL A 48 -7.03 -0.08 5.31
CA VAL A 48 -7.45 0.56 6.56
C VAL A 48 -8.91 0.97 6.43
N ASP A 49 -9.73 0.54 7.38
CA ASP A 49 -11.18 0.74 7.37
C ASP A 49 -11.77 1.11 8.74
N GLY A 50 -13.00 1.61 8.74
CA GLY A 50 -13.68 2.07 9.95
C GLY A 50 -12.89 3.19 10.63
N THR A 51 -12.59 3.06 11.93
CA THR A 51 -11.71 3.98 12.67
C THR A 51 -10.26 3.52 12.72
N GLY A 52 -9.85 2.63 11.79
CA GLY A 52 -8.49 2.12 11.72
C GLY A 52 -7.47 3.20 11.39
N ILE A 53 -6.26 3.08 11.94
CA ILE A 53 -5.15 4.02 11.74
C ILE A 53 -3.83 3.26 11.65
N ILE A 54 -2.96 3.66 10.72
CA ILE A 54 -1.53 3.37 10.77
C ILE A 54 -0.80 4.62 11.25
N GLU A 55 -0.15 4.54 12.40
CA GLU A 55 0.74 5.60 12.89
C GLU A 55 2.19 5.24 12.54
N ASN A 56 2.74 5.89 11.52
CA ASN A 56 4.11 5.66 11.07
C ASN A 56 5.05 6.77 11.57
N ASP A 57 5.71 6.52 12.71
CA ASP A 57 6.59 7.44 13.41
C ASP A 57 8.06 7.30 12.97
N GLY A 58 8.32 7.53 11.67
CA GLY A 58 9.68 7.44 11.11
C GLY A 58 10.10 6.02 10.69
N GLY A 59 9.17 5.09 10.62
CA GLY A 59 9.36 3.77 10.05
C GLY A 59 9.02 3.70 8.56
N LEU A 60 8.87 2.47 8.08
CA LEU A 60 8.62 2.15 6.68
C LEU A 60 7.41 1.22 6.54
N VAL A 61 6.46 1.57 5.68
CA VAL A 61 5.47 0.62 5.15
C VAL A 61 5.95 0.16 3.78
N TRP A 62 6.27 -1.13 3.67
CA TRP A 62 6.70 -1.78 2.43
C TRP A 62 5.56 -2.59 1.85
N LEU A 63 5.02 -2.17 0.71
CA LEU A 63 3.75 -2.69 0.18
C LEU A 63 3.88 -3.18 -1.26
N THR A 64 3.45 -4.43 -1.51
CA THR A 64 3.49 -5.05 -2.85
C THR A 64 2.15 -5.06 -3.57
N GLY A 65 1.03 -5.05 -2.87
CA GLY A 65 -0.33 -4.94 -3.43
C GLY A 65 -0.90 -3.53 -3.29
N ASP A 66 -2.22 -3.39 -3.33
CA ASP A 66 -2.85 -2.07 -3.30
C ASP A 66 -2.80 -1.43 -1.92
N TRP A 67 -2.70 -0.10 -1.90
CA TRP A 67 -3.01 0.70 -0.72
C TRP A 67 -4.49 1.08 -0.76
N ILE A 68 -5.25 0.74 0.28
CA ILE A 68 -6.69 0.99 0.33
C ILE A 68 -7.03 1.77 1.61
N ASN A 69 -7.49 3.01 1.46
CA ASN A 69 -7.99 3.81 2.58
C ASN A 69 -9.51 4.01 2.47
N SER A 70 -10.26 3.19 3.19
CA SER A 70 -11.72 3.33 3.36
C SER A 70 -12.11 3.78 4.77
N SER A 71 -11.12 4.14 5.59
CA SER A 71 -11.35 4.61 6.96
C SER A 71 -12.15 5.92 6.99
N SER A 72 -12.73 6.24 8.13
CA SER A 72 -13.49 7.47 8.36
C SER A 72 -12.61 8.70 8.62
N GLY A 73 -11.28 8.54 8.64
CA GLY A 73 -10.29 9.57 8.89
C GLY A 73 -9.05 9.38 8.02
N ASP A 74 -7.88 9.80 8.48
CA ASP A 74 -6.69 9.84 7.60
C ASP A 74 -6.19 8.45 7.18
N GLY A 75 -6.51 7.40 7.94
CA GLY A 75 -6.09 6.00 7.74
C GLY A 75 -4.58 5.74 7.87
N PHE A 76 -3.78 6.77 7.59
CA PHE A 76 -2.34 6.82 7.68
C PHE A 76 -1.94 8.17 8.26
N VAL A 77 -1.24 8.14 9.39
CA VAL A 77 -0.78 9.32 10.10
C VAL A 77 0.72 9.19 10.28
N THR A 78 1.44 10.25 9.92
CA THR A 78 2.90 10.30 10.03
C THR A 78 3.28 11.44 10.97
N PRO A 79 3.34 11.21 12.29
CA PRO A 79 3.76 12.25 13.24
C PRO A 79 5.23 12.66 13.04
N ARG A 80 6.03 11.84 12.34
CA ARG A 80 7.43 12.10 11.92
C ARG A 80 7.68 11.66 10.47
N SER A 81 8.95 11.48 10.09
CA SER A 81 9.47 11.22 8.74
C SER A 81 9.19 9.81 8.17
N GLY A 82 7.98 9.28 8.35
CA GLY A 82 7.60 7.94 7.91
C GLY A 82 7.50 7.79 6.38
N TRP A 83 7.78 6.59 5.88
CA TRP A 83 7.70 6.27 4.44
C TRP A 83 6.60 5.26 4.13
N LEU A 84 5.94 5.45 2.99
CA LEU A 84 5.24 4.39 2.26
C LEU A 84 6.01 4.07 0.98
N TRP A 85 6.38 2.80 0.79
CA TRP A 85 7.04 2.29 -0.41
C TRP A 85 6.10 1.37 -1.19
N LEU A 86 5.77 1.76 -2.42
CA LEU A 86 4.99 0.97 -3.35
C LEU A 86 5.91 0.20 -4.29
N VAL A 87 6.15 -1.07 -3.97
CA VAL A 87 7.18 -1.92 -4.61
C VAL A 87 6.64 -3.01 -5.54
N GLY A 88 5.32 -3.14 -5.63
CA GLY A 88 4.67 -4.07 -6.54
C GLY A 88 4.83 -3.69 -8.01
N GLY A 89 4.19 -4.46 -8.88
CA GLY A 89 3.97 -4.06 -10.27
C GLY A 89 2.92 -2.95 -10.34
N TYR A 90 1.85 -3.16 -11.09
CA TYR A 90 0.68 -2.30 -11.02
C TYR A 90 0.11 -2.28 -9.60
N GLN A 91 -0.03 -1.10 -9.01
CA GLN A 91 -0.62 -0.89 -7.69
C GLN A 91 -1.55 0.31 -7.72
N ARG A 92 -2.65 0.19 -6.97
CA ARG A 92 -3.63 1.25 -6.78
C ARG A 92 -3.44 1.90 -5.41
N LEU A 93 -3.53 3.22 -5.41
CA LEU A 93 -3.83 4.03 -4.23
C LEU A 93 -5.34 4.28 -4.30
N PHE A 94 -6.09 3.43 -3.59
CA PHE A 94 -7.53 3.29 -3.73
C PHE A 94 -8.28 3.72 -2.48
N GLY A 95 -9.52 4.15 -2.67
CA GLY A 95 -10.48 4.37 -1.59
C GLY A 95 -11.10 5.76 -1.63
N PRO A 96 -12.24 5.96 -0.96
CA PRO A 96 -12.94 7.24 -0.94
C PRO A 96 -12.27 8.27 -0.02
N THR A 97 -11.33 7.86 0.82
CA THR A 97 -10.76 8.70 1.86
C THR A 97 -9.34 9.14 1.52
N PRO A 98 -9.03 10.45 1.51
CA PRO A 98 -7.69 10.94 1.27
C PRO A 98 -6.66 10.31 2.20
N THR A 99 -5.44 10.12 1.70
CA THR A 99 -4.31 9.67 2.53
C THR A 99 -3.26 10.77 2.61
N PHE A 100 -2.75 10.99 3.82
CA PHE A 100 -1.74 11.99 4.12
C PHE A 100 -0.41 11.29 4.42
N TYR A 101 0.51 11.36 3.48
CA TYR A 101 1.83 10.76 3.61
C TYR A 101 2.84 11.79 4.12
N ASN A 102 3.81 11.37 4.93
CA ASN A 102 5.02 12.17 5.06
C ASN A 102 5.87 12.06 3.79
N SER A 103 6.28 10.85 3.44
CA SER A 103 7.04 10.59 2.21
C SER A 103 6.53 9.33 1.50
N LEU A 104 6.52 9.38 0.16
CA LEU A 104 6.07 8.30 -0.72
C LEU A 104 7.18 7.97 -1.71
N ALA A 105 7.56 6.70 -1.79
CA ALA A 105 8.46 6.21 -2.82
C ALA A 105 7.76 5.15 -3.68
N LEU A 106 7.88 5.28 -4.99
CA LEU A 106 7.37 4.34 -5.97
C LEU A 106 8.56 3.55 -6.50
N PHE A 107 8.43 2.25 -6.68
CA PHE A 107 9.48 1.44 -7.29
C PHE A 107 8.94 0.74 -8.53
N ASN A 108 9.72 0.86 -9.60
CA ASN A 108 9.35 0.37 -10.91
C ASN A 108 9.75 -1.11 -11.01
N ASN A 109 8.77 -2.01 -11.01
CA ASN A 109 8.99 -3.45 -11.15
C ASN A 109 8.60 -3.94 -12.57
N GLY A 110 9.05 -3.25 -13.62
CA GLY A 110 8.88 -3.72 -15.01
C GLY A 110 8.13 -2.80 -15.97
N GLY A 111 8.08 -1.50 -15.70
CA GLY A 111 7.35 -0.49 -16.48
C GLY A 111 5.94 -0.20 -15.93
N ASP A 112 5.60 -0.75 -14.77
CA ASP A 112 4.27 -0.65 -14.20
C ASP A 112 4.02 0.70 -13.53
N LEU A 113 2.79 1.18 -13.67
CA LEU A 113 2.33 2.44 -13.10
C LEU A 113 1.70 2.26 -11.72
N LYS A 114 1.66 3.35 -10.96
CA LYS A 114 0.92 3.48 -9.71
C LYS A 114 -0.28 4.39 -9.97
N GLU A 115 -1.48 3.93 -9.63
CA GLU A 115 -2.70 4.61 -10.04
C GLU A 115 -3.50 5.10 -8.83
N MET A 116 -3.90 6.37 -8.84
CA MET A 116 -4.86 6.90 -7.88
C MET A 116 -6.29 6.61 -8.35
N ILE A 117 -7.13 6.15 -7.44
CA ILE A 117 -8.55 5.89 -7.70
C ILE A 117 -9.36 6.21 -6.44
N GLY A 118 -10.12 7.30 -6.46
CA GLY A 118 -11.18 7.59 -5.48
C GLY A 118 -11.01 8.90 -4.71
N ALA A 119 -9.80 9.21 -4.24
CA ALA A 119 -9.55 10.40 -3.43
C ALA A 119 -8.22 11.09 -3.76
N ASP A 120 -8.16 12.38 -3.45
CA ASP A 120 -6.93 13.17 -3.48
C ASP A 120 -5.92 12.67 -2.43
N GLY A 121 -4.64 12.98 -2.63
CA GLY A 121 -3.56 12.66 -1.73
C GLY A 121 -2.69 13.88 -1.43
N ARG A 122 -1.98 13.80 -0.31
CA ARG A 122 -1.03 14.85 0.10
C ARG A 122 0.25 14.22 0.65
N ILE A 123 1.38 14.80 0.27
CA ILE A 123 2.73 14.39 0.68
C ILE A 123 3.39 15.60 1.34
N GLN A 124 3.80 15.45 2.58
CA GLN A 124 4.41 16.55 3.32
C GLN A 124 5.86 16.83 2.89
N ASN A 125 6.62 15.79 2.52
CA ASN A 125 8.07 15.89 2.40
C ASN A 125 8.62 15.45 1.03
N PHE A 126 8.62 14.15 0.73
CA PHE A 126 9.23 13.64 -0.51
C PHE A 126 8.29 12.75 -1.31
N LEU A 127 8.23 13.00 -2.62
CA LEU A 127 7.71 12.09 -3.63
C LEU A 127 8.87 11.59 -4.49
N VAL A 128 9.23 10.33 -4.33
CA VAL A 128 10.32 9.70 -5.08
C VAL A 128 9.70 8.75 -6.11
N LEU A 129 9.82 9.05 -7.40
CA LEU A 129 9.19 8.27 -8.45
C LEU A 129 10.01 7.04 -8.87
N ASN A 130 11.34 7.01 -8.70
CA ASN A 130 12.26 5.95 -9.17
C ASN A 130 11.86 5.37 -10.54
N ASP A 131 11.80 6.22 -11.55
CA ASP A 131 11.37 5.90 -12.92
C ASP A 131 9.96 5.27 -13.05
N CYS A 132 9.08 5.44 -12.06
CA CYS A 132 7.65 5.09 -12.15
C CYS A 132 6.80 6.22 -12.72
N GLU A 133 5.62 5.85 -13.22
CA GLU A 133 4.50 6.77 -13.44
C GLU A 133 3.54 6.74 -12.24
N LEU A 134 3.24 7.91 -11.66
CA LEU A 134 2.07 8.10 -10.80
C LEU A 134 0.93 8.68 -11.64
N ARG A 135 -0.06 7.86 -11.97
CA ARG A 135 -1.25 8.26 -12.71
C ARG A 135 -2.33 8.73 -11.75
N THR A 136 -2.72 10.00 -11.86
CA THR A 136 -3.65 10.58 -10.89
C THR A 136 -5.13 10.44 -11.25
N ASN A 137 -5.50 10.05 -12.48
CA ASN A 137 -6.89 9.84 -12.91
C ASN A 137 -7.89 10.95 -12.53
N GLY A 138 -7.43 12.21 -12.57
CA GLY A 138 -8.25 13.37 -12.22
C GLY A 138 -8.28 13.70 -10.72
N GLN A 139 -7.58 12.94 -9.87
CA GLN A 139 -7.27 13.29 -8.50
C GLN A 139 -6.04 14.20 -8.45
N ILE A 140 -5.84 14.84 -7.29
CA ILE A 140 -4.70 15.69 -6.99
C ILE A 140 -3.76 14.96 -6.03
N MET A 141 -2.47 14.89 -6.36
CA MET A 141 -1.41 14.57 -5.40
C MET A 141 -0.64 15.85 -5.10
N LEU A 142 -0.88 16.46 -3.93
CA LEU A 142 -0.21 17.68 -3.51
C LEU A 142 1.09 17.35 -2.76
N VAL A 143 2.23 17.77 -3.28
CA VAL A 143 3.50 17.79 -2.54
C VAL A 143 3.69 19.17 -1.93
N GLU A 144 3.82 19.23 -0.61
CA GLU A 144 3.81 20.51 0.12
C GLU A 144 5.19 21.10 0.37
N ASN A 145 6.21 20.25 0.36
CA ASN A 145 7.58 20.70 0.55
C ASN A 145 7.99 21.62 -0.61
N PRO A 146 8.28 22.91 -0.34
CA PRO A 146 8.63 23.87 -1.38
C PRO A 146 10.03 23.66 -1.96
N ASP A 147 10.83 22.75 -1.39
CA ASP A 147 12.14 22.39 -1.92
C ASP A 147 12.00 21.83 -3.34
N PRO A 148 12.70 22.39 -4.35
CA PRO A 148 12.72 21.83 -5.70
C PRO A 148 13.15 20.37 -5.78
N ALA A 149 13.87 19.85 -4.77
CA ALA A 149 14.26 18.45 -4.65
C ALA A 149 13.21 17.57 -3.94
N ALA A 150 12.05 18.10 -3.57
CA ALA A 150 10.97 17.34 -2.95
C ALA A 150 10.37 16.26 -3.86
N ILE A 151 10.49 16.45 -5.19
CA ILE A 151 10.05 15.48 -6.18
C ILE A 151 11.26 15.01 -6.98
N THR A 152 11.55 13.72 -6.91
CA THR A 152 12.66 13.10 -7.65
C THR A 152 12.17 12.00 -8.57
N ARG A 153 12.96 11.73 -9.61
CA ARG A 153 12.72 10.66 -10.59
C ARG A 153 13.69 9.53 -10.37
#